data_AF-A0A2A9MMA5-F1
#
_entry.id   AF-A0A2A9MMA5-F1
#
_cell.length_a   1.000
_cell.length_b   1.000
_cell.length_c   1.000
_cell.angle_alpha   90.00
_cell.angle_beta   90.00
_cell.angle_gamma   90.00
#
_symmetry.space_group_name_H-M   'P 1'
#
loop_
_entity.id
_entity.type
_entity.pdbx_description
1 polymer ?
#
loop_
_entity_poly.entity_id
_entity_poly.type
_entity_poly.pdbx_seq_one_letter_code
_entity_poly.pdbx_strand_id
1 'polypeptide(L)'
;MAVSRHAKSMWGICFTVSAVLVLLEPIRGHAEEKPASGEVKTCTPQATETEVALSLTPEMSSISFNCGTKTAVLSPANNSFSVKPDCSEPQPLTNLCSGATLTKAGETTGELQTYVLTVPQEGRRGQILYYSCSEAAPIENRRQVKGDPGAAGNKGKCTLKITLEKPPTEAQDDQGKPPAALECKAGTLTATASTEKPVSFKCSESMVLHPENSADVFEDSDGKCAKKESLAKLVDATLSSKPQGGDQPGAKEYTFAVKTPPVHDTALCYKCVAADTDSQKSRSASMRATPADEGKECVVKISVTGTSGASPSGAAVWAVPVCLIGGGLIMNLLYV
;
A
#
# COMPACT_ATOMS: atom_id res chain seq x y z
N MET A 1 -13.01 12.73 93.66
CA MET A 1 -13.34 12.40 92.26
C MET A 1 -12.68 11.08 91.95
N ALA A 2 -13.40 9.98 92.13
CA ALA A 2 -13.91 9.11 91.05
C ALA A 2 -12.74 8.42 90.29
N VAL A 3 -12.41 7.15 90.60
CA VAL A 3 -12.97 5.90 89.98
C VAL A 3 -12.59 5.84 88.49
N SER A 4 -12.05 4.79 87.87
CA SER A 4 -11.64 3.45 88.24
C SER A 4 -10.89 2.84 87.04
N ARG A 5 -9.94 1.96 87.37
CA ARG A 5 -9.44 0.72 86.76
C ARG A 5 -9.72 0.33 85.30
N HIS A 6 -8.75 -0.49 84.84
CA HIS A 6 -8.83 -1.60 83.87
C HIS A 6 -8.97 -1.17 82.40
N ALA A 7 -8.51 -1.88 81.38
CA ALA A 7 -7.71 -3.09 81.22
C ALA A 7 -7.52 -3.29 79.70
N LYS A 8 -6.43 -3.98 79.33
CA LYS A 8 -6.27 -4.89 78.18
C LYS A 8 -6.37 -4.33 76.74
N SER A 9 -5.59 -5.02 75.91
CA SER A 9 -5.93 -5.54 74.58
C SER A 9 -5.16 -4.85 73.46
N MET A 10 -4.15 -5.47 72.82
CA MET A 10 -4.12 -6.67 71.98
C MET A 10 -3.98 -6.24 70.51
N TRP A 11 -2.92 -6.76 69.88
CA TRP A 11 -2.67 -6.98 68.46
C TRP A 11 -3.30 -6.08 67.40
N GLY A 12 -2.43 -5.57 66.52
CA GLY A 12 -2.80 -5.09 65.19
C GLY A 12 -1.57 -4.82 64.34
N ILE A 13 -0.94 -5.89 63.83
CA ILE A 13 0.07 -5.82 62.79
C ILE A 13 -0.65 -5.46 61.49
N CYS A 14 -0.61 -4.18 61.08
CA CYS A 14 -1.00 -3.78 59.74
C CYS A 14 0.19 -3.98 58.80
N PHE A 15 0.18 -5.07 58.05
CA PHE A 15 0.98 -5.22 56.83
C PHE A 15 0.45 -4.23 55.79
N THR A 16 1.18 -3.13 55.57
CA THR A 16 0.96 -2.23 54.45
C THR A 16 1.53 -2.87 53.18
N VAL A 17 0.67 -3.56 52.43
CA VAL A 17 0.96 -3.95 51.05
C VAL A 17 0.93 -2.67 50.22
N SER A 18 2.11 -2.09 49.96
CA SER A 18 2.28 -1.05 48.95
C SER A 18 2.07 -1.68 47.58
N ALA A 19 0.82 -1.61 47.09
CA ALA A 19 0.52 -1.79 45.68
C ALA A 19 1.14 -0.62 44.91
N VAL A 20 2.34 -0.84 44.36
CA VAL A 20 2.93 0.04 43.36
C VAL A 20 2.04 -0.06 42.13
N LEU A 21 1.10 0.87 42.02
CA LEU A 21 0.29 1.09 40.84
C LEU A 21 1.22 1.68 39.77
N VAL A 22 1.86 0.79 39.00
CA VAL A 22 2.52 1.18 37.75
C VAL A 22 1.40 1.68 36.84
N LEU A 23 1.27 3.01 36.75
CA LEU A 23 0.54 3.68 35.69
C LEU A 23 1.24 3.30 34.37
N LEU A 24 0.81 2.19 33.77
CA LEU A 24 0.99 1.95 32.35
C LEU A 24 0.14 3.02 31.66
N GLU A 25 0.78 4.15 31.35
CA GLU A 25 0.28 5.06 30.33
C GLU A 25 0.02 4.22 29.08
N PRO A 26 -1.18 4.27 28.50
CA PRO A 26 -1.38 3.65 27.22
C PRO A 26 -0.41 4.35 26.28
N ILE A 27 0.57 3.59 25.78
CA ILE A 27 1.35 4.00 24.62
C ILE A 27 0.29 4.32 23.58
N ARG A 28 0.05 5.62 23.37
CA ARG A 28 -0.57 6.15 22.17
C ARG A 28 0.33 5.63 21.07
N GLY A 29 -0.01 4.46 20.54
CA GLY A 29 0.44 4.08 19.23
C GLY A 29 0.08 5.26 18.36
N HIS A 30 1.10 5.93 17.83
CA HIS A 30 0.92 6.78 16.68
C HIS A 30 0.32 5.87 15.63
N ALA A 31 -1.01 5.85 15.57
CA ALA A 31 -1.71 5.44 14.38
C ALA A 31 -1.18 6.39 13.32
N GLU A 32 -0.34 5.86 12.45
CA GLU A 32 0.02 6.49 11.20
C GLU A 32 -1.30 6.67 10.45
N GLU A 33 -1.89 7.86 10.60
CA GLU A 33 -3.17 8.20 10.03
C GLU A 33 -2.99 8.16 8.51
N LYS A 34 -3.45 7.08 7.87
CA LYS A 34 -3.48 6.92 6.42
C LYS A 34 -4.13 8.19 5.85
N PRO A 35 -3.40 9.04 5.10
CA PRO A 35 -3.96 10.30 4.64
C PRO A 35 -5.13 10.00 3.70
N ALA A 36 -6.28 10.59 4.01
CA ALA A 36 -7.45 10.52 3.17
C ALA A 36 -7.15 11.19 1.83
N SER A 37 -7.38 10.47 0.73
CA SER A 37 -7.33 11.00 -0.63
C SER A 37 -8.27 12.21 -0.73
N GLY A 38 -7.72 13.42 -0.71
CA GLY A 38 -8.47 14.69 -0.79
C GLY A 38 -8.02 15.81 0.17
N GLU A 39 -7.15 15.53 1.14
CA GLU A 39 -6.66 16.56 2.08
C GLU A 39 -5.55 17.43 1.46
N VAL A 40 -5.67 18.76 1.57
CA VAL A 40 -4.62 19.70 1.15
C VAL A 40 -3.64 19.94 2.30
N LYS A 41 -2.38 19.50 2.16
CA LYS A 41 -1.34 19.73 3.17
C LYS A 41 -0.70 21.11 3.01
N THR A 42 -0.36 21.74 4.13
CA THR A 42 0.18 23.11 4.15
C THR A 42 1.63 23.11 4.64
N CYS A 43 2.54 23.71 3.88
CA CYS A 43 3.95 23.88 4.21
C CYS A 43 4.29 25.36 4.31
N THR A 44 4.19 25.91 5.53
CA THR A 44 4.41 27.34 5.79
C THR A 44 5.88 27.60 6.12
N PRO A 45 6.56 28.50 5.40
CA PRO A 45 7.93 28.89 5.74
C PRO A 45 8.01 29.49 7.14
N GLN A 46 8.96 29.00 7.96
CA GLN A 46 9.20 29.50 9.32
C GLN A 46 10.68 29.84 9.50
N ALA A 47 11.01 30.67 10.49
CA ALA A 47 12.39 31.10 10.78
C ALA A 47 13.33 29.91 11.10
N THR A 48 12.76 28.80 11.56
CA THR A 48 13.42 27.50 11.68
C THR A 48 13.04 26.62 10.50
N GLU A 49 13.99 25.87 9.97
CA GLU A 49 13.72 24.91 8.89
C GLU A 49 12.68 23.87 9.34
N THR A 50 11.56 23.80 8.62
CA THR A 50 10.48 22.84 8.87
C THR A 50 10.37 21.84 7.73
N GLU A 51 10.04 20.59 8.06
CA GLU A 51 9.79 19.52 7.08
C GLU A 51 8.35 19.02 7.21
N VAL A 52 7.64 18.88 6.09
CA VAL A 52 6.32 18.27 5.99
C VAL A 52 6.42 17.04 5.12
N ALA A 53 6.07 15.87 5.68
CA ALA A 53 6.06 14.61 4.97
C ALA A 53 4.70 14.35 4.31
N LEU A 54 4.72 13.92 3.05
CA LEU A 54 3.55 13.40 2.33
C LEU A 54 3.89 12.05 1.71
N SER A 55 2.89 11.17 1.58
CA SER A 55 3.03 9.94 0.82
C SER A 55 1.98 9.89 -0.30
N LEU A 56 2.42 9.51 -1.50
CA LEU A 56 1.55 9.14 -2.61
C LEU A 56 1.53 7.62 -2.70
N THR A 57 0.56 7.00 -2.03
CA THR A 57 0.36 5.55 -1.98
C THR A 57 -0.07 4.99 -3.34
N PRO A 58 -0.01 3.65 -3.53
CA PRO A 58 -0.44 3.01 -4.77
C PRO A 58 -1.88 3.33 -5.18
N GLU A 59 -2.78 3.53 -4.22
CA GLU A 59 -4.20 3.82 -4.47
C GLU A 59 -4.45 5.26 -4.92
N MET A 60 -3.47 6.16 -4.77
CA MET A 60 -3.59 7.59 -5.08
C MET A 60 -2.83 7.93 -6.36
N SER A 61 -3.45 8.73 -7.25
CA SER A 61 -2.81 9.28 -8.45
C SER A 61 -2.35 10.72 -8.28
N SER A 62 -2.82 11.40 -7.24
CA SER A 62 -2.45 12.78 -6.94
C SER A 62 -2.43 13.08 -5.44
N ILE A 63 -1.67 14.12 -5.09
CA ILE A 63 -1.69 14.77 -3.77
C ILE A 63 -1.75 16.28 -3.97
N SER A 64 -2.31 16.98 -2.98
CA SER A 64 -2.48 18.43 -3.00
C SER A 64 -1.74 19.07 -1.83
N PHE A 65 -1.03 20.17 -2.09
CA PHE A 65 -0.36 20.94 -1.06
C PHE A 65 -0.30 22.44 -1.38
N ASN A 66 -0.05 23.28 -0.37
CA ASN A 66 0.14 24.73 -0.55
C ASN A 66 1.29 25.26 0.33
N CYS A 67 1.78 26.47 0.04
CA CYS A 67 2.88 27.09 0.77
C CYS A 67 2.46 27.96 1.97
N GLY A 68 1.20 27.85 2.42
CA GLY A 68 0.67 28.50 3.62
C GLY A 68 0.45 30.01 3.52
N THR A 69 1.20 30.72 2.68
CA THR A 69 1.09 32.17 2.48
C THR A 69 1.06 32.52 0.99
N LYS A 70 0.50 33.69 0.66
CA LYS A 70 0.42 34.19 -0.73
C LYS A 70 1.77 34.68 -1.27
N THR A 71 2.72 34.98 -0.38
CA THR A 71 4.06 35.49 -0.71
C THR A 71 5.10 34.39 -0.79
N ALA A 72 4.78 33.17 -0.33
CA ALA A 72 5.65 32.02 -0.43
C ALA A 72 5.66 31.45 -1.85
N VAL A 73 6.85 31.13 -2.33
CA VAL A 73 7.14 30.61 -3.65
C VAL A 73 7.58 29.15 -3.52
N LEU A 74 6.97 28.29 -4.33
CA LEU A 74 7.36 26.89 -4.46
C LEU A 74 8.60 26.75 -5.33
N SER A 75 9.56 25.97 -4.88
CA SER A 75 10.77 25.60 -5.61
C SER A 75 11.00 24.08 -5.51
N PRO A 76 11.36 23.39 -6.60
CA PRO A 76 11.34 23.89 -7.97
C PRO A 76 9.92 24.13 -8.48
N ALA A 77 9.76 25.08 -9.40
CA ALA A 77 8.52 25.36 -10.10
C ALA A 77 8.48 24.65 -11.48
N ASN A 78 7.41 24.84 -12.24
CA ASN A 78 7.30 24.47 -13.66
C ASN A 78 7.51 22.96 -13.95
N ASN A 79 6.66 22.09 -13.39
CA ASN A 79 6.71 20.64 -13.66
C ASN A 79 8.09 20.00 -13.41
N SER A 80 8.78 20.43 -12.35
CA SER A 80 10.08 19.90 -11.96
C SER A 80 10.06 19.48 -10.49
N PHE A 81 10.99 18.64 -10.07
CA PHE A 81 11.19 18.19 -8.69
C PHE A 81 12.69 18.12 -8.34
N SER A 82 13.05 17.96 -7.08
CA SER A 82 14.42 17.63 -6.68
C SER A 82 14.48 16.30 -5.93
N VAL A 83 15.61 15.61 -6.02
CA VAL A 83 15.92 14.42 -5.20
C VAL A 83 16.67 14.79 -3.91
N LYS A 84 17.00 16.07 -3.73
CA LYS A 84 17.75 16.59 -2.56
C LYS A 84 16.87 17.54 -1.74
N PRO A 85 16.97 17.53 -0.39
CA PRO A 85 16.17 18.40 0.49
C PRO A 85 16.43 19.91 0.32
N ASP A 86 17.62 20.27 -0.18
CA ASP A 86 17.97 21.65 -0.49
C ASP A 86 17.31 22.18 -1.77
N CYS A 87 16.61 21.31 -2.51
CA CYS A 87 16.00 21.59 -3.81
C CYS A 87 17.01 22.02 -4.88
N SER A 88 18.29 21.67 -4.71
CA SER A 88 19.32 21.83 -5.73
C SER A 88 19.10 20.86 -6.89
N GLU A 89 19.62 21.20 -8.07
CA GLU A 89 19.61 20.35 -9.28
C GLU A 89 18.19 19.83 -9.66
N PRO A 90 17.26 20.73 -10.03
CA PRO A 90 15.91 20.32 -10.38
C PRO A 90 15.89 19.42 -11.62
N GLN A 91 15.05 18.39 -11.57
CA GLN A 91 14.80 17.43 -12.63
C GLN A 91 13.36 17.56 -13.14
N PRO A 92 13.10 17.30 -14.43
CA PRO A 92 11.74 17.34 -14.97
C PRO A 92 10.90 16.18 -14.41
N LEU A 93 9.61 16.42 -14.12
CA LEU A 93 8.69 15.39 -13.61
C LEU A 93 8.54 14.18 -14.54
N THR A 94 8.79 14.35 -15.84
CA THR A 94 8.82 13.25 -16.81
C THR A 94 9.83 12.15 -16.46
N ASN A 95 10.84 12.46 -15.64
CA ASN A 95 11.80 11.46 -15.15
C ASN A 95 11.19 10.53 -14.08
N LEU A 96 10.07 10.91 -13.44
CA LEU A 96 9.35 10.06 -12.50
C LEU A 96 8.54 8.99 -13.23
N CYS A 97 7.70 9.42 -14.17
CA CYS A 97 6.96 8.59 -15.11
C CYS A 97 6.32 9.47 -16.21
N SER A 98 5.90 8.83 -17.31
CA SER A 98 5.14 9.50 -18.37
C SER A 98 3.81 10.03 -17.81
N GLY A 99 3.54 11.32 -18.04
CA GLY A 99 2.30 11.96 -17.60
C GLY A 99 2.31 12.52 -16.17
N ALA A 100 3.46 12.51 -15.48
CA ALA A 100 3.61 13.23 -14.23
C ALA A 100 3.56 14.75 -14.44
N THR A 101 2.73 15.44 -13.64
CA THR A 101 2.48 16.88 -13.75
C THR A 101 2.28 17.54 -12.39
N LEU A 102 2.65 18.81 -12.30
CA LEU A 102 2.36 19.70 -11.18
C LEU A 102 1.51 20.86 -11.71
N THR A 103 0.25 20.89 -11.31
CA THR A 103 -0.69 21.94 -11.73
C THR A 103 -1.05 22.85 -10.57
N LYS A 104 -1.48 24.07 -10.91
CA LYS A 104 -2.00 25.05 -9.97
C LYS A 104 -3.52 24.97 -9.99
N ALA A 105 -4.13 24.70 -8.83
CA ALA A 105 -5.57 24.70 -8.64
C ALA A 105 -5.98 25.91 -7.79
N GLY A 106 -7.09 26.57 -8.17
CA GLY A 106 -7.71 27.64 -7.37
C GLY A 106 -7.10 29.03 -7.55
N GLU A 107 -6.91 29.50 -8.79
CA GLU A 107 -6.62 30.93 -9.05
C GLU A 107 -7.90 31.77 -8.89
N THR A 108 -8.46 31.81 -7.67
CA THR A 108 -9.51 32.76 -7.30
C THR A 108 -8.88 33.89 -6.49
N THR A 109 -9.19 35.13 -6.86
CA THR A 109 -8.65 36.35 -6.23
C THR A 109 -8.89 36.33 -4.71
N GLY A 110 -7.87 35.97 -3.92
CA GLY A 110 -7.98 35.94 -2.46
C GLY A 110 -7.65 34.60 -1.78
N GLU A 111 -7.55 33.49 -2.51
CA GLU A 111 -7.24 32.16 -1.94
C GLU A 111 -5.74 31.83 -1.99
N LEU A 112 -5.32 30.83 -1.20
CA LEU A 112 -3.96 30.30 -1.24
C LEU A 112 -3.79 29.42 -2.47
N GLN A 113 -2.68 29.61 -3.20
CA GLN A 113 -2.35 28.77 -4.35
C GLN A 113 -2.18 27.32 -3.91
N THR A 114 -3.07 26.45 -4.38
CA THR A 114 -2.93 25.01 -4.20
C THR A 114 -2.18 24.42 -5.38
N TYR A 115 -1.22 23.55 -5.09
CA TYR A 115 -0.48 22.76 -6.05
C TYR A 115 -0.99 21.33 -6.01
N VAL A 116 -1.25 20.76 -7.19
CA VAL A 116 -1.67 19.37 -7.35
C VAL A 116 -0.56 18.64 -8.08
N LEU A 117 0.12 17.75 -7.37
CA LEU A 117 1.10 16.84 -7.96
C LEU A 117 0.36 15.57 -8.38
N THR A 118 0.25 15.36 -9.69
CA THR A 118 -0.28 14.14 -10.29
C THR A 118 0.88 13.30 -10.79
N VAL A 119 0.96 12.07 -10.31
CA VAL A 119 1.93 11.08 -10.80
C VAL A 119 1.10 9.87 -11.18
N PRO A 120 0.97 9.50 -12.47
CA PRO A 120 0.27 8.28 -12.85
C PRO A 120 0.80 7.05 -12.12
N GLN A 121 -0.05 6.04 -11.90
CA GLN A 121 0.38 4.76 -11.32
C GLN A 121 1.30 4.01 -12.29
N GLU A 122 1.01 4.11 -13.59
CA GLU A 122 1.80 3.50 -14.65
C GLU A 122 3.22 4.09 -14.68
N GLY A 123 4.23 3.21 -14.65
CA GLY A 123 5.64 3.60 -14.64
C GLY A 123 6.13 4.24 -13.34
N ARG A 124 5.28 4.39 -12.31
CA ARG A 124 5.68 4.97 -11.03
C ARG A 124 6.72 4.09 -10.33
N ARG A 125 7.89 4.66 -10.10
CA ARG A 125 8.96 4.04 -9.32
C ARG A 125 8.91 4.55 -7.88
N GLY A 126 9.27 3.68 -6.93
CA GLY A 126 9.45 4.11 -5.54
C GLY A 126 10.58 5.13 -5.46
N GLN A 127 10.29 6.36 -5.05
CA GLN A 127 11.28 7.44 -4.98
C GLN A 127 10.83 8.53 -4.01
N ILE A 128 11.78 9.24 -3.42
CA ILE A 128 11.53 10.44 -2.61
C ILE A 128 11.82 11.66 -3.47
N LEU A 129 10.89 12.61 -3.46
CA LEU A 129 11.04 13.90 -4.12
C LEU A 129 10.80 15.05 -3.15
N TYR A 130 11.45 16.16 -3.44
CA TYR A 130 11.49 17.34 -2.59
C TYR A 130 10.98 18.57 -3.33
N TYR A 131 10.22 19.36 -2.59
CA TYR A 131 9.94 20.76 -2.90
C TYR A 131 10.23 21.60 -1.67
N SER A 132 10.34 22.90 -1.85
CA SER A 132 10.49 23.86 -0.79
C SER A 132 9.61 25.07 -1.03
N CYS A 133 8.93 25.50 0.02
CA CYS A 133 8.28 26.78 0.10
C CYS A 133 9.22 27.76 0.81
N SER A 134 9.48 28.89 0.16
CA SER A 134 10.30 29.97 0.72
C SER A 134 9.64 31.32 0.45
N GLU A 135 9.77 32.28 1.35
CA GLU A 135 9.27 33.62 1.09
C GLU A 135 10.00 34.24 -0.11
N ALA A 136 9.25 34.86 -1.03
CA ALA A 136 9.86 35.61 -2.12
C ALA A 136 10.85 36.63 -1.53
N ALA A 137 12.07 36.69 -2.06
CA ALA A 137 13.01 37.71 -1.66
C ALA A 137 12.35 39.09 -1.86
N PRO A 138 12.38 39.99 -0.85
CA PRO A 138 11.95 41.36 -1.08
C PRO A 138 12.72 41.88 -2.28
N ILE A 139 12.02 42.50 -3.24
CA ILE A 139 12.67 43.21 -4.34
C ILE A 139 13.41 44.37 -3.69
N GLU A 140 14.67 44.14 -3.33
CA GLU A 140 15.49 45.11 -2.63
C GLU A 140 15.86 46.18 -3.65
N ASN A 141 15.06 47.25 -3.67
CA ASN A 141 15.42 48.46 -4.37
C ASN A 141 16.75 48.94 -3.79
N ARG A 142 17.80 48.71 -4.56
CA ARG A 142 19.20 49.05 -4.33
C ARG A 142 19.33 50.47 -3.77
N ARG A 143 19.42 50.59 -2.45
CA ARG A 143 20.13 51.68 -1.79
C ARG A 143 21.17 51.05 -0.88
N GLN A 144 22.40 51.04 -1.36
CA GLN A 144 23.59 50.75 -0.57
C GLN A 144 23.56 51.61 0.70
N VAL A 145 23.26 50.99 1.83
CA VAL A 145 23.68 51.52 3.12
C VAL A 145 24.59 50.47 3.74
N LYS A 146 25.86 50.84 3.81
CA LYS A 146 26.96 50.10 4.43
C LYS A 146 26.68 50.02 5.94
N GLY A 147 26.33 48.83 6.44
CA GLY A 147 26.16 48.60 7.88
C GLY A 147 25.89 47.13 8.22
N ASP A 148 26.86 46.54 8.93
CA ASP A 148 26.81 45.31 9.75
C ASP A 148 26.64 43.92 9.07
N PRO A 149 27.63 43.00 9.14
CA PRO A 149 27.51 41.63 8.59
C PRO A 149 26.71 40.64 9.48
N GLY A 150 25.96 41.11 10.47
CA GLY A 150 25.43 40.29 11.56
C GLY A 150 23.97 39.84 11.50
N ALA A 151 23.19 40.21 10.49
CA ALA A 151 21.76 39.86 10.42
C ALA A 151 21.30 39.60 8.98
N ALA A 152 21.90 38.60 8.32
CA ALA A 152 21.24 37.93 7.20
C ALA A 152 20.03 37.17 7.78
N GLY A 153 18.87 37.82 7.83
CA GLY A 153 17.64 37.24 8.34
C GLY A 153 17.41 35.87 7.69
N ASN A 154 17.31 34.83 8.51
CA ASN A 154 16.98 33.48 8.07
C ASN A 154 15.68 33.55 7.26
N LYS A 155 15.81 33.50 5.94
CA LYS A 155 14.69 33.42 5.02
C LYS A 155 13.99 32.12 5.35
N GLY A 156 12.82 32.21 5.97
CA GLY A 156 12.14 31.02 6.44
C GLY A 156 11.95 30.03 5.30
N LYS A 157 12.19 28.75 5.58
CA LYS A 157 12.13 27.67 4.60
C LYS A 157 11.30 26.53 5.19
N CYS A 158 10.34 26.06 4.41
CA CYS A 158 9.65 24.80 4.66
C CYS A 158 9.95 23.85 3.51
N THR A 159 10.25 22.59 3.83
CA THR A 159 10.58 21.53 2.88
C THR A 159 9.48 20.49 2.86
N LEU A 160 8.95 20.20 1.69
CA LEU A 160 8.03 19.09 1.44
C LEU A 160 8.86 17.86 1.07
N LYS A 161 8.74 16.80 1.86
CA LYS A 161 9.31 15.48 1.54
C LYS A 161 8.18 14.57 1.09
N ILE A 162 8.15 14.26 -0.19
CA ILE A 162 7.08 13.46 -0.80
C ILE A 162 7.63 12.09 -1.12
N THR A 163 7.09 11.06 -0.49
CA THR A 163 7.39 9.66 -0.77
C THR A 163 6.45 9.15 -1.84
N LEU A 164 6.96 8.77 -3.00
CA LEU A 164 6.23 7.97 -3.97
C LEU A 164 6.38 6.51 -3.59
N GLU A 165 5.26 5.89 -3.21
CA GLU A 165 5.25 4.45 -2.98
C GLU A 165 5.20 3.73 -4.33
N LYS A 166 6.01 2.67 -4.44
CA LYS A 166 5.94 1.79 -5.59
C LYS A 166 4.56 1.11 -5.55
N PRO A 167 3.81 1.08 -6.67
CA PRO A 167 2.67 0.18 -6.77
C PRO A 167 3.08 -1.23 -6.34
N PRO A 168 2.23 -1.98 -5.61
CA PRO A 168 2.53 -3.37 -5.29
C PRO A 168 2.91 -4.06 -6.59
N THR A 169 4.12 -4.62 -6.60
CA THR A 169 4.77 -5.06 -7.83
C THR A 169 4.03 -6.30 -8.33
N GLU A 170 3.02 -6.11 -9.17
CA GLU A 170 2.89 -7.01 -10.29
C GLU A 170 4.14 -6.79 -11.15
N ALA A 171 4.90 -7.85 -11.44
CA ALA A 171 6.04 -7.75 -12.34
C ALA A 171 5.60 -7.09 -13.66
N GLN A 172 6.01 -5.85 -13.85
CA GLN A 172 6.05 -5.19 -15.15
C GLN A 172 7.46 -4.75 -15.44
N ASP A 173 7.79 -5.07 -16.67
CA ASP A 173 9.08 -5.20 -17.31
C ASP A 173 9.59 -3.84 -17.78
N ASP A 174 10.90 -3.64 -17.64
CA ASP A 174 11.65 -2.51 -18.19
C ASP A 174 12.22 -2.96 -19.53
N GLN A 175 11.69 -2.39 -20.62
CA GLN A 175 12.25 -2.31 -21.97
C GLN A 175 13.32 -3.35 -22.36
N GLY A 176 12.88 -4.41 -23.05
CA GLY A 176 13.73 -5.17 -24.00
C GLY A 176 14.59 -6.29 -23.40
N LYS A 177 14.50 -6.55 -22.09
CA LYS A 177 14.94 -7.80 -21.48
C LYS A 177 13.70 -8.63 -21.16
N PRO A 178 13.65 -9.96 -21.41
CA PRO A 178 12.51 -10.77 -20.99
C PRO A 178 12.26 -10.54 -19.49
N PRO A 179 10.99 -10.35 -19.05
CA PRO A 179 10.68 -10.10 -17.65
C PRO A 179 11.33 -11.19 -16.82
N ALA A 180 12.11 -10.82 -15.81
CA ALA A 180 12.69 -11.80 -14.91
C ALA A 180 11.54 -12.61 -14.26
N ALA A 181 11.56 -13.93 -14.44
CA ALA A 181 10.51 -14.80 -13.91
C ALA A 181 10.29 -14.59 -12.42
N LEU A 182 9.03 -14.43 -12.02
CA LEU A 182 8.61 -14.34 -10.62
C LEU A 182 8.94 -15.64 -9.89
N GLU A 183 9.47 -15.58 -8.67
CA GLU A 183 9.82 -16.79 -7.91
C GLU A 183 8.80 -17.09 -6.82
N CYS A 184 8.18 -18.27 -6.86
CA CYS A 184 7.28 -18.76 -5.82
C CYS A 184 8.09 -19.50 -4.74
N LYS A 185 8.29 -18.85 -3.57
CA LYS A 185 9.06 -19.39 -2.41
C LYS A 185 8.20 -20.02 -1.35
N ALA A 186 7.23 -19.27 -0.84
CA ALA A 186 6.30 -19.69 0.19
C ALA A 186 5.05 -18.80 0.13
N GLY A 187 3.93 -19.28 0.65
CA GLY A 187 2.69 -18.51 0.72
C GLY A 187 2.02 -18.42 -0.65
N THR A 188 1.62 -17.21 -1.05
CA THR A 188 0.87 -16.99 -2.30
C THR A 188 1.58 -15.98 -3.19
N LEU A 189 1.84 -16.35 -4.44
CA LEU A 189 2.28 -15.48 -5.52
C LEU A 189 1.09 -15.13 -6.40
N THR A 190 0.69 -13.87 -6.46
CA THR A 190 -0.41 -13.39 -7.32
C THR A 190 0.13 -12.70 -8.57
N ALA A 191 -0.47 -12.95 -9.72
CA ALA A 191 -0.14 -12.28 -10.97
C ALA A 191 -1.38 -12.07 -11.85
N THR A 192 -1.35 -11.03 -12.68
CA THR A 192 -2.38 -10.77 -13.68
C THR A 192 -1.83 -11.00 -15.08
N ALA A 193 -2.56 -11.75 -15.90
CA ALA A 193 -2.20 -12.10 -17.28
C ALA A 193 -3.23 -11.53 -18.28
N SER A 194 -2.74 -11.16 -19.46
CA SER A 194 -3.55 -10.78 -20.62
C SER A 194 -2.87 -11.26 -21.90
N THR A 195 -3.51 -11.07 -23.06
CA THR A 195 -2.91 -11.43 -24.36
C THR A 195 -1.61 -10.68 -24.64
N GLU A 196 -1.50 -9.43 -24.16
CA GLU A 196 -0.32 -8.59 -24.35
C GLU A 196 0.72 -8.77 -23.23
N LYS A 197 0.31 -9.29 -22.08
CA LYS A 197 1.13 -9.44 -20.87
C LYS A 197 1.11 -10.90 -20.39
N PRO A 198 1.95 -11.79 -20.97
CA PRO A 198 2.15 -13.13 -20.43
C PRO A 198 2.86 -13.05 -19.06
N VAL A 199 2.65 -14.08 -18.24
CA VAL A 199 3.24 -14.18 -16.90
C VAL A 199 4.29 -15.28 -16.89
N SER A 200 5.53 -14.93 -16.55
CA SER A 200 6.60 -15.90 -16.30
C SER A 200 6.83 -16.06 -14.79
N PHE A 201 6.94 -17.31 -14.34
CA PHE A 201 7.25 -17.65 -12.96
C PHE A 201 8.08 -18.93 -12.85
N LYS A 202 8.75 -19.12 -11.71
CA LYS A 202 9.49 -20.33 -11.36
C LYS A 202 9.11 -20.80 -9.96
N CYS A 203 9.11 -22.10 -9.76
CA CYS A 203 9.11 -22.68 -8.42
C CYS A 203 10.52 -22.55 -7.83
N SER A 204 10.59 -22.35 -6.51
CA SER A 204 11.88 -22.29 -5.82
C SER A 204 12.64 -23.61 -5.90
N GLU A 205 13.93 -23.56 -5.56
CA GLU A 205 14.78 -24.74 -5.54
C GLU A 205 14.12 -25.90 -4.77
N SER A 206 14.15 -27.09 -5.36
CA SER A 206 13.53 -28.31 -4.81
C SER A 206 12.00 -28.34 -4.76
N MET A 207 11.31 -27.37 -5.39
CA MET A 207 9.86 -27.42 -5.58
C MET A 207 9.46 -27.74 -7.03
N VAL A 208 8.39 -28.52 -7.18
CA VAL A 208 7.83 -28.96 -8.46
C VAL A 208 6.46 -28.32 -8.65
N LEU A 209 6.16 -27.95 -9.89
CA LEU A 209 4.87 -27.38 -10.25
C LEU A 209 3.78 -28.46 -10.23
N HIS A 210 2.65 -28.12 -9.63
CA HIS A 210 1.47 -28.94 -9.57
C HIS A 210 0.23 -28.13 -10.05
N PRO A 211 -0.59 -28.67 -10.97
CA PRO A 211 -0.41 -29.97 -11.63
C PRO A 211 0.83 -29.98 -12.54
N GLU A 212 1.49 -31.14 -12.66
CA GLU A 212 2.67 -31.27 -13.52
C GLU A 212 2.33 -31.20 -15.02
N ASN A 213 1.11 -31.60 -15.37
CA ASN A 213 0.60 -31.52 -16.75
C ASN A 213 0.21 -30.08 -17.08
N SER A 214 0.83 -29.51 -18.12
CA SER A 214 0.60 -28.13 -18.56
C SER A 214 -0.81 -27.85 -19.10
N ALA A 215 -1.59 -28.89 -19.43
CA ALA A 215 -2.99 -28.76 -19.84
C ALA A 215 -3.98 -28.69 -18.67
N ASP A 216 -3.49 -28.93 -17.45
CA ASP A 216 -4.29 -28.96 -16.23
C ASP A 216 -3.97 -27.75 -15.34
N VAL A 217 -4.95 -27.32 -14.55
CA VAL A 217 -4.85 -26.17 -13.65
C VAL A 217 -5.78 -26.37 -12.45
N PHE A 218 -5.61 -25.61 -11.37
CA PHE A 218 -6.63 -25.52 -10.33
C PHE A 218 -7.57 -24.33 -10.60
N GLU A 219 -8.88 -24.55 -10.52
CA GLU A 219 -9.87 -23.47 -10.55
C GLU A 219 -9.81 -22.66 -9.24
N ASP A 220 -9.88 -21.34 -9.31
CA ASP A 220 -9.84 -20.44 -8.13
C ASP A 220 -11.09 -19.58 -7.97
N SER A 221 -12.22 -20.01 -8.53
CA SER A 221 -13.50 -19.28 -8.41
C SER A 221 -13.97 -19.14 -6.95
N ASP A 222 -13.56 -20.05 -6.07
CA ASP A 222 -13.84 -20.01 -4.64
C ASP A 222 -12.66 -19.53 -3.77
N GLY A 223 -11.55 -19.13 -4.40
CA GLY A 223 -10.33 -18.67 -3.73
C GLY A 223 -9.49 -19.77 -3.09
N LYS A 224 -9.83 -21.07 -3.25
CA LYS A 224 -9.17 -22.17 -2.53
C LYS A 224 -8.12 -22.94 -3.33
N CYS A 225 -8.01 -22.73 -4.65
CA CYS A 225 -7.06 -23.45 -5.52
C CYS A 225 -7.06 -24.99 -5.33
N ALA A 226 -8.22 -25.61 -5.11
CA ALA A 226 -8.31 -27.01 -4.71
C ALA A 226 -8.81 -27.95 -5.82
N LYS A 227 -9.67 -27.43 -6.71
CA LYS A 227 -10.34 -28.23 -7.73
C LYS A 227 -9.51 -28.24 -9.01
N LYS A 228 -8.93 -29.39 -9.36
CA LYS A 228 -8.22 -29.58 -10.63
C LYS A 228 -9.22 -29.56 -11.79
N GLU A 229 -8.89 -28.83 -12.84
CA GLU A 229 -9.68 -28.71 -14.06
C GLU A 229 -8.77 -28.56 -15.31
N SER A 230 -9.35 -28.69 -16.50
CA SER A 230 -8.63 -28.43 -17.75
C SER A 230 -8.47 -26.93 -17.99
N LEU A 231 -7.25 -26.49 -18.32
CA LEU A 231 -6.95 -25.08 -18.60
C LEU A 231 -7.88 -24.50 -19.69
N ALA A 232 -8.08 -25.24 -20.77
CA ALA A 232 -8.89 -24.84 -21.91
C ALA A 232 -10.38 -24.62 -21.60
N LYS A 233 -10.88 -25.16 -20.47
CA LYS A 233 -12.26 -24.91 -20.02
C LYS A 233 -12.42 -23.60 -19.26
N LEU A 234 -11.34 -23.10 -18.66
CA LEU A 234 -11.34 -21.83 -17.93
C LEU A 234 -10.97 -20.67 -18.85
N VAL A 235 -9.92 -20.85 -19.66
CA VAL A 235 -9.40 -19.80 -20.53
C VAL A 235 -8.64 -20.41 -21.71
N ASP A 236 -8.72 -19.77 -22.88
CA ASP A 236 -7.88 -20.10 -24.03
C ASP A 236 -6.45 -19.55 -23.81
N ALA A 237 -5.66 -20.33 -23.08
CA ALA A 237 -4.29 -20.01 -22.71
C ALA A 237 -3.39 -21.24 -22.81
N THR A 238 -2.09 -21.01 -22.70
CA THR A 238 -1.08 -22.07 -22.67
C THR A 238 -0.09 -21.84 -21.55
N LEU A 239 0.23 -22.92 -20.84
CA LEU A 239 1.41 -22.98 -19.97
C LEU A 239 2.53 -23.68 -20.72
N SER A 240 3.67 -23.03 -20.86
CA SER A 240 4.89 -23.60 -21.42
C SER A 240 5.97 -23.65 -20.36
N SER A 241 6.92 -24.60 -20.47
CA SER A 241 8.07 -24.68 -19.57
C SER A 241 9.36 -24.71 -20.36
N LYS A 242 10.38 -24.03 -19.87
CA LYS A 242 11.74 -24.03 -20.42
C LYS A 242 12.75 -24.38 -19.33
N PRO A 243 13.76 -25.22 -19.60
CA PRO A 243 14.88 -25.41 -18.67
C PRO A 243 15.59 -24.08 -18.47
N GLN A 244 15.84 -23.70 -17.22
CA GLN A 244 16.62 -22.52 -16.91
C GLN A 244 18.08 -22.79 -17.31
N GLY A 245 18.65 -21.97 -18.19
CA GLY A 245 20.05 -22.12 -18.60
C GLY A 245 20.99 -21.80 -17.44
N GLY A 246 21.79 -22.78 -17.02
CA GLY A 246 22.75 -22.71 -15.90
C GLY A 246 23.11 -24.11 -15.41
N ASP A 247 24.16 -24.25 -14.58
CA ASP A 247 24.70 -25.51 -14.04
C ASP A 247 23.76 -26.30 -13.10
N GLN A 248 22.45 -25.98 -13.08
CA GLN A 248 21.49 -26.53 -12.13
C GLN A 248 20.46 -27.43 -12.84
N PRO A 249 20.64 -28.76 -12.82
CA PRO A 249 19.71 -29.69 -13.44
C PRO A 249 18.35 -29.67 -12.71
N GLY A 250 17.28 -29.34 -13.44
CA GLY A 250 15.89 -29.47 -12.96
C GLY A 250 15.13 -28.17 -12.72
N ALA A 251 15.79 -27.01 -12.70
CA ALA A 251 15.10 -25.72 -12.61
C ALA A 251 14.34 -25.41 -13.91
N LYS A 252 13.03 -25.19 -13.80
CA LYS A 252 12.15 -24.84 -14.93
C LYS A 252 11.54 -23.46 -14.72
N GLU A 253 11.59 -22.65 -15.77
CA GLU A 253 10.81 -21.43 -15.88
C GLU A 253 9.51 -21.75 -16.62
N TYR A 254 8.38 -21.31 -16.07
CA TYR A 254 7.06 -21.49 -16.64
C TYR A 254 6.53 -20.16 -17.17
N THR A 255 5.94 -20.18 -18.36
CA THR A 255 5.31 -19.02 -18.96
C THR A 255 3.86 -19.33 -19.28
N PHE A 256 2.96 -18.58 -18.65
CA PHE A 256 1.52 -18.58 -18.89
C PHE A 256 1.17 -17.46 -19.88
N ALA A 257 0.63 -17.84 -21.04
CA ALA A 257 0.27 -16.91 -22.10
C ALA A 257 -1.20 -17.08 -22.50
N VAL A 258 -1.94 -15.98 -22.50
CA VAL A 258 -3.35 -15.94 -22.93
C VAL A 258 -3.37 -15.77 -24.45
N LYS A 259 -4.10 -16.63 -25.15
CA LYS A 259 -4.33 -16.48 -26.59
C LYS A 259 -5.54 -15.59 -26.84
N THR A 260 -6.65 -15.97 -26.24
CA THR A 260 -7.92 -15.25 -26.35
C THR A 260 -8.41 -14.87 -24.96
N PRO A 261 -8.69 -13.58 -24.68
CA PRO A 261 -9.24 -13.18 -23.39
C PRO A 261 -10.58 -13.87 -23.13
N PRO A 262 -10.85 -14.32 -21.90
CA PRO A 262 -12.16 -14.84 -21.52
C PRO A 262 -13.21 -13.72 -21.57
N VAL A 263 -14.49 -14.09 -21.60
CA VAL A 263 -15.58 -13.08 -21.58
C VAL A 263 -15.61 -12.33 -20.25
N HIS A 264 -15.36 -13.04 -19.16
CA HIS A 264 -15.33 -12.52 -17.79
C HIS A 264 -13.98 -12.74 -17.15
N ASP A 265 -13.66 -11.91 -16.16
CA ASP A 265 -12.47 -12.11 -15.34
C ASP A 265 -12.45 -13.54 -14.77
N THR A 266 -11.33 -14.23 -15.00
CA THR A 266 -11.18 -15.65 -14.66
C THR A 266 -9.97 -15.84 -13.77
N ALA A 267 -10.12 -16.54 -12.64
CA ALA A 267 -9.04 -16.82 -11.70
C ALA A 267 -8.70 -18.32 -11.69
N LEU A 268 -7.40 -18.62 -11.70
CA LEU A 268 -6.86 -19.98 -11.68
C LEU A 268 -5.60 -20.06 -10.84
N CYS A 269 -5.17 -21.28 -10.47
CA CYS A 269 -3.96 -21.48 -9.71
C CYS A 269 -3.09 -22.64 -10.18
N TYR A 270 -1.81 -22.52 -9.85
CA TYR A 270 -0.85 -23.59 -9.73
C TYR A 270 -0.28 -23.63 -8.32
N LYS A 271 0.41 -24.72 -7.98
CA LYS A 271 1.06 -24.92 -6.70
C LYS A 271 2.50 -25.34 -6.94
N CYS A 272 3.45 -24.72 -6.27
CA CYS A 272 4.82 -25.22 -6.16
C CYS A 272 4.90 -26.00 -4.85
N VAL A 273 5.08 -27.31 -4.96
CA VAL A 273 5.15 -28.22 -3.79
C VAL A 273 6.56 -28.77 -3.69
N ALA A 274 7.06 -29.00 -2.48
CA ALA A 274 8.35 -29.68 -2.31
C ALA A 274 8.35 -31.01 -3.08
N ALA A 275 9.43 -31.29 -3.83
CA ALA A 275 9.60 -32.58 -4.48
C ALA A 275 9.59 -33.68 -3.40
N ASP A 276 8.66 -34.62 -3.47
CA ASP A 276 8.65 -35.77 -2.57
C ASP A 276 9.93 -36.59 -2.79
N THR A 277 10.93 -36.38 -1.93
CA THR A 277 11.93 -37.41 -1.69
C THR A 277 11.26 -38.54 -0.91
N ASP A 278 10.90 -39.55 -1.69
CA ASP A 278 10.75 -40.97 -1.32
C ASP A 278 9.33 -41.54 -1.18
N SER A 279 8.99 -42.29 -2.23
CA SER A 279 8.18 -43.50 -2.13
C SER A 279 8.82 -44.50 -1.17
N GLN A 280 8.66 -44.33 0.15
CA GLN A 280 8.57 -45.43 1.14
C GLN A 280 8.58 -44.89 2.58
N LYS A 281 7.39 -44.68 3.18
CA LYS A 281 7.06 -45.27 4.50
C LYS A 281 5.57 -45.15 4.79
N SER A 282 4.82 -46.14 4.32
CA SER A 282 3.62 -46.57 5.02
C SER A 282 3.99 -46.99 6.44
N ARG A 283 3.87 -46.09 7.42
CA ARG A 283 3.56 -46.43 8.82
C ARG A 283 2.80 -45.28 9.48
N SER A 284 1.52 -45.54 9.71
CA SER A 284 0.61 -44.79 10.57
C SER A 284 1.27 -44.40 11.89
N ALA A 285 1.13 -43.13 12.27
CA ALA A 285 0.94 -42.73 13.66
C ALA A 285 0.25 -41.36 13.71
N SER A 286 -1.01 -41.40 14.13
CA SER A 286 -1.72 -40.31 14.81
C SER A 286 -0.79 -39.42 15.63
N MET A 287 -0.81 -38.10 15.41
CA MET A 287 -0.79 -37.04 16.43
C MET A 287 -1.06 -35.66 15.80
N ARG A 288 -2.08 -34.98 16.35
CA ARG A 288 -2.28 -33.52 16.48
C ARG A 288 -1.93 -32.60 15.29
N ALA A 289 -2.99 -32.02 14.70
CA ALA A 289 -2.92 -30.78 13.97
C ALA A 289 -2.30 -29.67 14.85
N THR A 290 -1.12 -29.20 14.45
CA THR A 290 -0.54 -27.93 14.87
C THR A 290 -0.48 -27.04 13.61
N PRO A 291 -0.82 -25.74 13.70
CA PRO A 291 -0.68 -24.83 12.59
C PRO A 291 0.80 -24.41 12.50
N ALA A 292 1.58 -25.18 11.76
CA ALA A 292 2.95 -24.87 11.36
C ALA A 292 3.21 -25.52 10.00
N ASP A 293 2.59 -24.98 8.94
CA ASP A 293 2.87 -25.36 7.55
C ASP A 293 3.26 -24.14 6.71
N GLU A 294 4.06 -23.25 7.29
CA GLU A 294 4.73 -22.19 6.56
C GLU A 294 6.02 -22.75 5.95
N GLY A 295 5.95 -23.16 4.67
CA GLY A 295 7.15 -23.44 3.87
C GLY A 295 7.12 -24.67 2.96
N LYS A 296 6.09 -25.51 2.99
CA LYS A 296 6.02 -26.73 2.12
C LYS A 296 5.36 -26.53 0.76
N GLU A 297 4.59 -25.46 0.63
CA GLU A 297 3.83 -25.16 -0.58
C GLU A 297 3.82 -23.64 -0.82
N CYS A 298 3.89 -23.26 -2.10
CA CYS A 298 3.67 -21.90 -2.57
C CYS A 298 2.58 -21.94 -3.65
N VAL A 299 1.53 -21.14 -3.50
CA VAL A 299 0.39 -21.11 -4.43
C VAL A 299 0.58 -19.96 -5.42
N VAL A 300 0.60 -20.26 -6.72
CA VAL A 300 0.63 -19.26 -7.79
C VAL A 300 -0.80 -19.01 -8.24
N LYS A 301 -1.37 -17.85 -7.93
CA LYS A 301 -2.70 -17.42 -8.38
C LYS A 301 -2.56 -16.50 -9.58
N ILE A 302 -3.22 -16.84 -10.69
CA ILE A 302 -3.24 -16.03 -11.90
C ILE A 302 -4.67 -15.56 -12.16
N SER A 303 -4.84 -14.25 -12.28
CA SER A 303 -6.06 -13.61 -12.74
C SER A 303 -5.93 -13.25 -14.21
N VAL A 304 -6.92 -13.61 -15.02
CA VAL A 304 -7.00 -13.24 -16.43
C VAL A 304 -8.13 -12.24 -16.62
N THR A 305 -7.81 -11.06 -17.11
CA THR A 305 -8.81 -10.01 -17.39
C THR A 305 -9.69 -10.41 -18.56
N GLY A 306 -11.01 -10.36 -18.37
CA GLY A 306 -11.99 -10.65 -19.41
C GLY A 306 -12.43 -9.42 -20.19
N THR A 307 -13.06 -9.63 -21.35
CA THR A 307 -13.49 -8.53 -22.24
C THR A 307 -14.65 -7.70 -21.69
N SER A 308 -15.43 -8.22 -20.74
CA SER A 308 -16.63 -7.57 -20.21
C SER A 308 -16.45 -7.03 -18.77
N GLY A 309 -15.23 -7.09 -18.22
CA GLY A 309 -14.98 -6.82 -16.79
C GLY A 309 -15.64 -7.85 -15.86
N ALA A 310 -15.49 -7.63 -14.54
CA ALA A 310 -15.90 -8.57 -13.49
C ALA A 310 -17.36 -9.05 -13.67
N SER A 311 -17.54 -10.38 -13.73
CA SER A 311 -18.87 -10.97 -13.71
C SER A 311 -19.52 -10.74 -12.34
N PRO A 312 -20.75 -10.19 -12.26
CA PRO A 312 -21.48 -10.09 -11.01
C PRO A 312 -21.99 -11.48 -10.60
N SER A 313 -21.10 -12.30 -10.05
CA SER A 313 -21.43 -13.62 -9.52
C SER A 313 -21.31 -13.60 -8.00
N GLY A 314 -22.37 -13.16 -7.33
CA GLY A 314 -22.49 -13.20 -5.88
C GLY A 314 -23.07 -11.92 -5.27
N ALA A 315 -24.32 -11.58 -5.63
CA ALA A 315 -25.11 -10.66 -4.82
C ALA A 315 -25.28 -11.28 -3.42
N ALA A 316 -24.49 -10.82 -2.45
CA ALA A 316 -24.89 -10.92 -1.06
C ALA A 316 -26.07 -9.96 -0.90
N VAL A 317 -27.29 -10.50 -1.06
CA VAL A 317 -28.52 -9.83 -0.63
C VAL A 317 -28.43 -9.73 0.88
N TRP A 318 -27.81 -8.66 1.37
CA TRP A 318 -28.00 -8.25 2.76
C TRP A 318 -29.43 -7.77 2.85
N ALA A 319 -30.27 -8.63 3.41
CA ALA A 319 -31.63 -8.31 3.80
C ALA A 319 -31.60 -6.98 4.56
N VAL A 320 -32.21 -5.94 3.98
CA VAL A 320 -32.53 -4.72 4.73
C VAL A 320 -33.53 -5.17 5.80
N PRO A 321 -33.20 -5.07 7.10
CA PRO A 321 -34.20 -5.31 8.12
C PRO A 321 -35.24 -4.19 8.00
N VAL A 322 -36.47 -4.60 7.71
CA VAL A 322 -37.65 -3.75 7.84
C VAL A 322 -37.76 -3.35 9.30
N CYS A 323 -37.27 -2.16 9.63
CA CYS A 323 -37.59 -1.52 10.91
C CYS A 323 -39.06 -1.08 10.85
N LEU A 324 -39.94 -1.99 11.29
CA LEU A 324 -41.25 -1.66 11.82
C LEU A 324 -41.05 -0.75 13.05
N ILE A 325 -41.11 0.56 12.87
CA ILE A 325 -41.41 1.48 13.97
C ILE A 325 -42.89 1.82 13.84
N GLY A 326 -43.69 1.05 14.56
CA GLY A 326 -45.05 1.44 14.89
C GLY A 326 -45.08 2.56 15.93
N GLY A 327 -46.21 3.27 15.95
CA GLY A 327 -46.65 4.04 17.11
C GLY A 327 -46.66 5.54 16.90
N GLY A 328 -47.85 6.10 16.65
CA GLY A 328 -48.03 7.56 16.67
C GLY A 328 -49.38 8.06 16.17
N LEU A 329 -50.48 7.45 16.65
CA LEU A 329 -51.82 8.03 16.57
C LEU A 329 -51.83 9.34 17.38
N ILE A 330 -51.96 10.50 16.74
CA ILE A 330 -52.56 11.67 17.37
C ILE A 330 -53.54 12.31 16.39
N MET A 331 -54.78 12.31 16.88
CA MET A 331 -56.02 12.82 16.36
C MET A 331 -56.06 14.35 16.28
N ASN A 332 -57.11 14.87 15.65
CA ASN A 332 -57.68 16.23 15.77
C ASN A 332 -57.04 17.32 14.89
N LEU A 333 -57.78 18.26 14.31
CA LEU A 333 -59.20 18.49 14.07
C LEU A 333 -59.24 19.79 13.22
N LEU A 334 -60.13 19.85 12.23
CA LEU A 334 -60.98 21.00 11.82
C LEU A 334 -60.45 22.46 11.70
N TYR A 335 -61.11 23.18 10.76
CA TYR A 335 -61.24 24.64 10.57
C TYR A 335 -60.05 25.33 9.85
N VAL A 336 -60.20 26.07 8.75
CA VAL A 336 -61.33 26.78 8.08
C VAL A 336 -61.18 26.63 6.57
#